data_AF-A0A957U5F6-F1
#
_entry.id   AF-A0A957U5F6-F1
#
_cell.length_a   1.000
_cell.length_b   1.000
_cell.length_c   1.000
_cell.angle_alpha   90.00
_cell.angle_beta   90.00
_cell.angle_gamma   90.00
#
_symmetry.space_group_name_H-M   'P 1'
#
loop_
_entity.id
_entity.type
_entity.pdbx_description
1 polymer ?
#
loop_
_entity_poly.entity_id
_entity_poly.type
_entity_poly.pdbx_seq_one_letter_code
_entity_poly.pdbx_strand_id
1 'polypeptide(L)' 'RTYVIPSDVQHLAPPLLTHRIHISPQTRLRGRTPAHVVAEIAERVPVPVVN' A
#
# COMPACT_ATOMS: atom_id res chain seq x y z
N ARG A 1 13.87 -17.68 -4.54
CA ARG A 1 14.69 -16.50 -4.91
C ARG A 1 15.43 -16.00 -3.68
N THR A 2 16.67 -15.53 -3.83
CA THR A 2 17.57 -15.11 -2.73
C THR A 2 17.55 -13.61 -2.47
N TYR A 3 16.86 -12.83 -3.32
CA TYR A 3 16.70 -11.39 -3.15
C TYR A 3 15.24 -10.99 -3.42
N VAL A 4 14.87 -9.82 -2.88
CA VAL A 4 13.54 -9.22 -3.01
C VAL A 4 13.54 -8.21 -4.15
N ILE A 5 12.48 -8.21 -4.96
CA ILE A 5 12.26 -7.22 -6.02
C ILE A 5 11.06 -6.31 -5.68
N PRO A 6 10.95 -5.12 -6.28
CA PRO A 6 9.88 -4.19 -5.95
C PRO A 6 8.46 -4.75 -6.08
N SER A 7 8.22 -5.65 -7.05
CA SER A 7 6.91 -6.31 -7.22
C SER A 7 6.52 -7.16 -6.01
N ASP A 8 7.50 -7.69 -5.27
CA ASP A 8 7.25 -8.52 -4.09
C ASP A 8 6.72 -7.68 -2.95
N VAL A 9 7.31 -6.50 -2.76
CA VAL A 9 6.86 -5.53 -1.77
C VAL A 9 5.47 -5.03 -2.12
N GLN A 10 5.21 -4.71 -3.39
CA GLN A 10 3.88 -4.29 -3.86
C GLN A 10 2.81 -5.36 -3.61
N HIS A 11 3.13 -6.64 -3.87
CA HIS A 11 2.20 -7.75 -3.64
C HIS A 11 1.89 -7.95 -2.16
N LEU A 12 2.88 -7.77 -1.28
CA LEU A 12 2.73 -7.98 0.16
C LEU A 12 2.19 -6.75 0.91
N ALA A 13 2.25 -5.55 0.32
CA ALA A 13 1.82 -4.32 0.98
C ALA A 13 0.33 -4.35 1.41
N PRO A 14 -0.66 -4.71 0.56
CA PRO A 14 -2.06 -4.77 0.98
C PRO A 14 -2.34 -5.70 2.16
N PRO A 15 -1.96 -7.01 2.14
CA PRO A 15 -2.27 -7.90 3.26
C PRO A 15 -1.51 -7.57 4.55
N LEU A 16 -0.35 -6.90 4.48
CA LEU A 16 0.45 -6.57 5.68
C LEU A 16 0.09 -5.21 6.30
N LEU A 17 -0.24 -4.21 5.49
CA LEU A 17 -0.41 -2.83 5.95
C LEU A 17 -1.87 -2.45 6.21
N THR A 18 -2.84 -3.13 5.57
CA THR A 18 -4.27 -2.80 5.71
C THR A 18 -4.73 -2.80 7.17
N HIS A 19 -4.28 -3.79 7.96
CA HIS A 19 -4.62 -3.89 9.38
C HIS A 19 -3.74 -3.04 10.30
N ARG A 20 -2.67 -2.44 9.77
CA ARG A 20 -1.70 -1.63 10.53
C ARG A 20 -1.92 -0.13 10.39
N ILE A 21 -2.90 0.29 9.60
CA ILE A 21 -3.17 1.70 9.32
C ILE A 21 -4.49 2.12 9.98
N HIS A 22 -4.43 3.21 10.74
CA HIS A 22 -5.59 3.88 11.25
C HIS A 22 -5.98 5.04 10.32
N ILE A 23 -7.18 4.98 9.75
CA ILE A 23 -7.76 6.09 8.99
C ILE A 23 -8.60 6.97 9.92
N SER A 24 -8.61 8.28 9.67
CA SER A 24 -9.44 9.21 10.43
C SER A 24 -10.94 8.91 10.24
N PRO A 25 -11.80 9.30 11.19
CA PRO A 25 -13.25 9.17 11.04
C PRO A 25 -13.77 9.85 9.78
N GLN A 26 -13.23 11.03 9.44
CA GLN A 26 -13.60 11.77 8.23
C GLN A 26 -13.32 10.97 6.95
N THR A 27 -12.18 10.28 6.87
CA THR A 27 -11.83 9.41 5.74
C THR A 27 -12.77 8.22 5.65
N ARG A 28 -13.13 7.62 6.79
CA ARG A 28 -14.09 6.51 6.85
C ARG A 28 -15.51 6.93 6.44
N LEU A 29 -15.98 8.11 6.86
CA LEU A 29 -17.28 8.66 6.48
C LEU A 29 -17.40 8.93 4.97
N ARG A 30 -16.27 9.15 4.29
CA ARG A 30 -16.21 9.24 2.82
C ARG A 30 -16.17 7.86 2.12
N GLY A 31 -16.42 6.77 2.84
CA GLY A 31 -16.43 5.41 2.29
C GLY A 31 -15.05 4.85 1.96
N ARG A 32 -13.96 5.49 2.39
CA ARG A 32 -12.61 4.93 2.18
C ARG A 32 -12.28 3.88 3.23
N THR A 33 -11.70 2.78 2.78
CA THR A 33 -11.18 1.71 3.63
C THR A 33 -9.66 1.83 3.77
N PRO A 34 -9.04 1.24 4.80
CA PRO A 34 -7.58 1.16 4.86
C PRO A 34 -6.97 0.50 3.62
N ALA A 35 -7.65 -0.48 3.02
CA ALA A 35 -7.19 -1.14 1.79
C ALA A 35 -7.14 -0.17 0.60
N HIS A 36 -8.17 0.69 0.43
CA HIS A 36 -8.15 1.74 -0.60
C HIS A 36 -6.97 2.69 -0.42
N VAL A 37 -6.69 3.08 0.83
CA VAL A 37 -5.57 3.99 1.13
C VAL A 37 -4.21 3.34 0.84
N VAL A 38 -4.02 2.06 1.21
CA VAL A 38 -2.78 1.34 0.91
C VAL A 38 -2.55 1.20 -0.60
N ALA A 39 -3.59 0.86 -1.35
CA ALA A 39 -3.50 0.75 -2.81
C ALA A 39 -3.12 2.09 -3.44
N GLU A 40 -3.79 3.19 -3.06
CA GLU A 40 -3.51 4.54 -3.55
C GLU A 40 -2.06 4.97 -3.25
N ILE A 41 -1.54 4.63 -2.07
CA ILE A 41 -0.14 4.91 -1.71
C ILE A 41 0.80 4.09 -2.60
N ALA A 42 0.56 2.78 -2.74
CA ALA A 42 1.41 1.90 -3.52
C ALA A 42 1.48 2.32 -5.00
N GLU A 43 0.36 2.79 -5.58
CA GLU A 43 0.31 3.32 -6.96
C GLU A 43 1.09 4.62 -7.14
N ARG A 44 1.16 5.47 -6.11
CA ARG A 44 1.84 6.78 -6.18
C ARG A 44 3.33 6.72 -5.89
N VAL A 45 3.79 5.69 -5.18
CA VAL A 45 5.20 5.53 -4.86
C VAL A 45 5.92 5.02 -6.12
N PRO A 46 6.86 5.80 -6.70
CA PRO A 46 7.55 5.37 -7.90
C PRO A 46 8.38 4.11 -7.63
N VAL A 47 8.26 3.14 -8.53
CA VAL A 47 9.10 1.94 -8.49
C VAL A 47 10.51 2.33 -8.95
N PRO A 48 11.57 1.99 -8.20
CA PRO A 48 12.93 2.24 -8.65
C PRO A 48 13.17 1.47 -9.96
N VAL A 49 13.37 2.20 -11.05
CA VAL A 49 13.95 1.67 -12.28
C VAL A 49 15.44 1.93 -12.23
N VAL A 50 16.25 0.90 -12.50
CA VAL A 50 17.71 1.03 -12.50
C VAL A 50 18.09 2.01 -13.61
N ASN A 51 18.78 3.10 -13.25
CA ASN A 51 19.47 3.97 -14.20
C ASN A 51 20.84 3.37 -14.53
#